data_AF-A0A5B7HGK2-F1
#
_entry.id   AF-A0A5B7HGK2-F1
#
_cell.length_a   1.000
_cell.length_b   1.000
_cell.length_c   1.000
_cell.angle_alpha   90.00
_cell.angle_beta   90.00
_cell.angle_gamma   90.00
#
_symmetry.space_group_name_H-M   'P 1'
#
loop_
_entity.id
_entity.type
_entity.pdbx_description
1 polymer ?
#
loop_
_entity_poly.entity_id
_entity_poly.type
_entity_poly.pdbx_seq_one_letter_code
_entity_poly.pdbx_strand_id
1 'polypeptide(L)'
;MSVTESRVGFGIGDLLKTSRPGVHMSGLFFDAYPHDSRLCVVDTIKHYLDRTSSIHGSLTGFFVTTRPPVRLASRDTLRRWVRDVMGAAGIDITVFSPHSTRSASSSKAARMLPLATVVSTIGWAKESTFT
;
A
#
# COMPACT_ATOMS: atom_id res chain seq x y z
N MET A 1 0.67 3.97 -13.86
CA MET A 1 -0.28 4.39 -12.81
C MET A 1 -1.37 5.20 -13.47
N SER A 2 -2.62 5.00 -13.11
CA SER A 2 -3.75 5.84 -13.52
C SER A 2 -4.36 6.49 -12.28
N VAL A 3 -4.70 7.78 -12.38
CA VAL A 3 -5.31 8.55 -11.28
C VAL A 3 -6.54 9.23 -11.87
N THR A 4 -7.70 9.00 -11.25
CA THR A 4 -8.96 9.68 -11.55
C THR A 4 -9.50 10.36 -10.29
N GLU A 5 -10.64 11.03 -10.41
CA GLU A 5 -11.26 11.64 -9.24
C GLU A 5 -11.64 10.63 -8.15
N SER A 6 -12.11 9.45 -8.56
CA SER A 6 -12.68 8.44 -7.65
C SER A 6 -11.84 7.17 -7.51
N ARG A 7 -10.75 7.02 -8.25
CA ARG A 7 -9.96 5.78 -8.26
C ARG A 7 -8.49 6.01 -8.60
N VAL A 8 -7.61 5.22 -7.99
CA VAL A 8 -6.19 5.11 -8.38
C VAL A 8 -5.87 3.68 -8.75
N GLY A 9 -5.17 3.49 -9.87
CA GLY A 9 -4.73 2.19 -10.37
C GLY A 9 -3.20 2.09 -10.51
N PHE A 10 -2.63 1.00 -10.03
CA PHE A 10 -1.23 0.62 -10.25
C PHE A 10 -1.18 -0.66 -11.07
N GLY A 11 -0.63 -0.57 -12.28
CA GLY A 11 -0.29 -1.76 -13.06
C GLY A 11 0.91 -2.47 -12.43
N ILE A 12 0.81 -3.78 -12.27
CA ILE A 12 1.94 -4.63 -11.88
C ILE A 12 2.50 -5.19 -13.19
N GLY A 13 3.66 -4.71 -13.63
CA GLY A 13 4.31 -5.20 -14.85
C GLY A 13 5.23 -6.41 -14.60
N ASP A 14 5.80 -6.49 -13.40
CA ASP A 14 6.80 -7.50 -13.06
C ASP A 14 6.15 -8.83 -12.65
N LEU A 15 6.90 -9.92 -12.79
CA LEU A 15 6.51 -11.22 -12.26
C LEU A 15 6.64 -11.21 -10.73
N LEU A 16 5.55 -11.52 -10.06
CA LEU A 16 5.53 -11.70 -8.61
C LEU A 16 5.73 -13.17 -8.26
N LYS A 17 6.12 -13.45 -7.02
CA LYS A 17 6.15 -14.82 -6.47
C LYS A 17 4.78 -15.53 -6.61
N THR A 18 3.70 -14.76 -6.65
CA THR A 18 2.33 -15.25 -6.79
C THR A 18 1.86 -15.38 -8.26
N SER A 19 2.64 -14.91 -9.23
CA SER A 19 2.33 -15.03 -10.65
C SER A 19 2.44 -16.49 -11.11
N ARG A 20 1.56 -16.92 -12.03
CA ARG A 20 1.57 -18.25 -12.65
C ARG A 20 1.48 -18.10 -14.18
N PRO A 21 1.95 -19.08 -14.99
CA PRO A 21 1.75 -19.05 -16.42
C PRO A 21 0.27 -18.83 -16.78
N GLY A 22 -0.03 -17.81 -17.59
CA GLY A 22 -1.40 -17.44 -17.98
C GLY A 22 -2.23 -16.71 -16.92
N VAL A 23 -1.74 -16.58 -15.67
CA VAL A 23 -2.42 -15.86 -14.58
C VAL A 23 -1.46 -14.86 -13.95
N HIS A 24 -1.55 -13.62 -14.40
CA HIS A 24 -0.88 -12.48 -13.78
C HIS A 24 -1.87 -11.75 -12.88
N MET A 25 -1.43 -11.30 -11.69
CA MET A 25 -2.30 -10.54 -10.80
C MET A 25 -2.75 -9.26 -11.51
N SER A 26 -4.04 -8.96 -11.47
CA SER A 26 -4.54 -7.67 -11.91
C SER A 26 -3.83 -6.53 -11.16
N GLY A 27 -3.83 -5.34 -11.76
CA GLY A 27 -3.31 -4.14 -11.11
C GLY A 27 -3.96 -3.91 -9.74
N LEU A 28 -3.28 -3.15 -8.87
CA LEU A 28 -3.87 -2.70 -7.61
C LEU A 28 -4.79 -1.51 -7.89
N PHE A 29 -6.04 -1.60 -7.47
CA PHE A 29 -7.01 -0.52 -7.61
C PHE A 29 -7.49 -0.08 -6.24
N PHE A 30 -7.48 1.23 -6.00
CA PHE A 30 -7.95 1.87 -4.79
C PHE A 30 -9.11 2.80 -5.13
N ASP A 31 -10.24 2.58 -4.49
CA ASP A 31 -11.41 3.45 -4.61
C ASP A 31 -11.36 4.58 -3.58
N ALA A 32 -11.92 5.74 -3.95
CA ALA A 32 -12.07 6.85 -3.03
C ALA A 32 -12.99 6.46 -1.87
N TYR A 33 -12.68 6.97 -0.68
CA TYR A 33 -13.45 6.72 0.53
C TYR A 33 -14.16 8.01 0.96
N PRO A 34 -15.39 8.27 0.46
CA PRO A 34 -16.06 9.56 0.66
C PRO A 34 -16.53 9.79 2.09
N HIS A 35 -16.58 8.74 2.92
CA HIS A 35 -17.05 8.83 4.30
C HIS A 35 -16.05 9.53 5.23
N ASP A 36 -14.74 9.44 4.94
CA ASP A 36 -13.70 10.16 5.68
C ASP A 36 -12.47 10.40 4.79
N SER A 37 -12.28 11.64 4.34
CA SER A 37 -11.15 12.03 3.47
C SER A 37 -9.80 11.82 4.14
N ARG A 38 -9.72 11.81 5.49
CA ARG A 38 -8.47 11.57 6.23
C ARG A 38 -8.01 10.12 6.11
N LEU A 39 -8.91 9.21 5.77
CA LEU A 39 -8.64 7.79 5.55
C LEU A 39 -8.62 7.42 4.05
N CYS A 40 -8.91 8.39 3.17
CA CYS A 40 -9.03 8.15 1.74
C CYS A 40 -7.63 8.00 1.09
N VAL A 41 -7.37 6.80 0.57
CA VAL A 41 -6.12 6.48 -0.12
C VAL A 41 -5.98 7.29 -1.41
N VAL A 42 -7.07 7.49 -2.15
CA VAL A 42 -7.07 8.28 -3.40
C VAL A 42 -6.64 9.72 -3.13
N ASP A 43 -7.25 10.37 -2.14
CA ASP A 43 -6.93 11.76 -1.78
C ASP A 43 -5.49 11.88 -1.26
N THR A 44 -5.06 10.91 -0.44
CA THR A 44 -3.68 10.85 0.06
C THR A 44 -2.67 10.74 -1.08
N ILE A 45 -2.95 9.89 -2.09
CA ILE A 45 -2.07 9.73 -3.26
C ILE A 45 -2.06 11.00 -4.11
N LYS A 46 -3.21 11.62 -4.37
CA LYS A 46 -3.28 12.89 -5.11
C LYS A 46 -2.46 13.98 -4.41
N HIS A 47 -2.64 14.15 -3.10
CA HIS A 47 -1.87 15.11 -2.32
C HIS A 47 -0.37 14.81 -2.32
N TYR A 48 0.01 13.54 -2.25
CA TYR A 48 1.41 13.15 -2.33
C TYR A 48 2.02 13.53 -3.69
N LEU A 49 1.35 13.18 -4.79
CA LEU A 49 1.82 13.48 -6.15
C LEU A 49 1.95 14.99 -6.40
N ASP A 50 0.98 15.78 -5.93
CA ASP A 50 1.01 17.24 -6.00
C ASP A 50 2.25 17.80 -5.27
N ARG A 51 2.48 17.36 -4.04
CA ARG A 51 3.64 17.81 -3.23
C ARG A 51 4.99 17.37 -3.79
N THR A 52 5.07 16.19 -4.39
CA THR A 52 6.33 15.65 -4.92
C THR A 52 6.57 16.02 -6.38
N SER A 53 5.60 16.62 -7.08
CA SER A 53 5.68 16.96 -8.50
C SER A 53 6.95 17.72 -8.88
N SER A 54 7.33 18.72 -8.07
CA SER A 54 8.50 19.57 -8.30
C SER A 54 9.84 18.86 -8.12
N ILE A 55 9.90 17.81 -7.29
CA ILE A 55 11.14 17.08 -6.95
C ILE A 55 11.25 15.72 -7.64
N HIS A 56 10.18 15.25 -8.30
CA HIS A 56 10.14 13.94 -8.93
C HIS A 56 11.11 13.84 -10.11
N GLY A 57 11.27 14.93 -10.87
CA GLY A 57 12.19 15.00 -12.00
C GLY A 57 12.00 13.85 -12.99
N SER A 58 13.08 13.11 -13.27
CA SER A 58 13.09 11.94 -14.16
C SER A 58 12.90 10.59 -13.45
N LEU A 59 12.61 10.58 -12.14
CA LEU A 59 12.47 9.34 -11.37
C LEU A 59 11.17 8.62 -11.75
N THR A 60 11.27 7.31 -12.03
CA THR A 60 10.12 6.51 -12.50
C THR A 60 9.35 5.79 -11.39
N GLY A 61 9.92 5.72 -10.18
CA GLY A 61 9.28 5.11 -9.02
C GLY A 61 8.36 6.07 -8.26
N PHE A 62 7.42 5.52 -7.49
CA PHE A 62 6.39 6.30 -6.79
C PHE A 62 6.93 7.04 -5.56
N PHE A 63 7.67 6.35 -4.68
CA PHE A 63 8.18 6.94 -3.45
C PHE A 63 9.54 7.62 -3.67
N VAL A 64 9.64 8.90 -3.31
CA VAL A 64 10.86 9.71 -3.41
C VAL A 64 11.34 10.17 -2.04
N THR A 65 12.65 10.30 -1.85
CA THR A 65 13.24 10.83 -0.61
C THR A 65 12.99 12.33 -0.50
N THR A 66 12.72 12.80 0.71
CA THR A 66 12.42 14.21 0.97
C THR A 66 13.65 15.10 1.11
N ARG A 67 14.83 14.50 1.37
CA ARG A 67 16.10 15.22 1.54
C ARG A 67 16.98 15.09 0.29
N PRO A 68 17.71 16.15 -0.11
CA PRO A 68 18.71 16.08 -1.17
C PRO A 68 19.87 15.13 -0.83
N PRO A 69 20.47 14.49 -1.85
CA PRO A 69 19.98 14.39 -3.22
C PRO A 69 18.68 13.57 -3.29
N VAL A 70 17.69 14.05 -4.04
CA VAL A 70 16.38 13.37 -4.20
C VAL A 70 16.57 12.09 -4.99
N ARG A 71 16.09 10.97 -4.45
CA ARG A 71 16.21 9.61 -5.01
C ARG A 71 14.92 8.84 -4.78
N LEU A 72 14.79 7.68 -5.42
CA LEU A 72 13.75 6.73 -5.04
C LEU A 72 13.99 6.23 -3.60
N ALA A 73 12.91 6.18 -2.81
CA ALA A 73 12.97 5.67 -1.46
C ALA A 73 13.24 4.17 -1.50
N SER A 74 14.30 3.74 -0.80
CA SER A 74 14.61 2.32 -0.64
C SER A 74 13.56 1.63 0.25
N ARG A 75 13.52 0.29 0.20
CA ARG A 75 12.69 -0.51 1.12
C ARG A 75 12.99 -0.18 2.58
N ASP A 76 14.26 -0.01 2.93
CA ASP A 76 14.70 0.31 4.30
C ASP A 76 14.27 1.73 4.71
N THR A 77 14.27 2.69 3.78
CA THR A 77 13.75 4.04 4.00
C THR A 77 12.26 4.00 4.32
N LEU A 78 11.47 3.31 3.50
CA LEU A 78 10.03 3.15 3.72
C LEU A 78 9.73 2.45 5.05
N ARG A 79 10.50 1.40 5.37
CA ARG A 79 10.37 0.69 6.66
C ARG A 79 10.61 1.62 7.85
N ARG A 80 11.61 2.50 7.78
CA ARG A 80 11.89 3.49 8.83
C ARG A 80 10.76 4.50 8.96
N TRP A 81 10.27 5.07 7.86
CA TRP A 81 9.14 6.02 7.91
C TRP A 81 7.89 5.42 8.55
N VAL A 82 7.55 4.17 8.22
CA VAL A 82 6.41 3.49 8.86
C VAL A 82 6.67 3.32 10.36
N ARG A 83 7.89 2.90 10.76
CA ARG A 83 8.25 2.76 12.18
C ARG A 83 8.16 4.09 12.92
N ASP A 84 8.63 5.18 12.32
CA ASP A 84 8.61 6.52 12.92
C ASP A 84 7.17 7.01 13.11
N VAL A 85 6.31 6.81 12.11
CA VAL A 85 4.87 7.13 12.19
C VAL A 85 4.18 6.28 13.27
N MET A 86 4.50 4.99 13.38
CA MET A 86 3.98 4.13 14.45
C MET A 86 4.34 4.68 15.84
N GLY A 87 5.61 5.06 16.04
CA GLY A 87 6.06 5.65 17.31
C GLY A 87 5.37 6.98 17.60
N ALA A 88 5.24 7.85 16.60
CA ALA A 88 4.53 9.12 16.72
C ALA A 88 3.03 8.95 17.05
N ALA A 89 2.42 7.84 16.60
CA ALA A 89 1.05 7.46 16.92
C ALA A 89 0.91 6.79 18.31
N GLY A 90 1.99 6.68 19.10
CA GLY A 90 1.97 6.09 20.43
C GLY A 90 2.00 4.55 20.45
N ILE A 91 2.33 3.91 19.32
CA ILE A 91 2.48 2.45 19.26
C ILE A 91 3.86 2.08 19.82
N ASP A 92 3.90 1.09 20.71
CA ASP A 92 5.17 0.57 21.24
C ASP A 92 5.98 -0.13 20.14
N ILE A 93 7.01 0.57 19.64
CA ILE A 93 7.90 0.10 18.55
C ILE A 93 8.96 -0.92 19.02
N THR A 94 9.01 -1.25 20.31
CA THR A 94 9.83 -2.34 20.86
C THR A 94 9.11 -3.68 20.73
N VAL A 95 7.78 -3.66 20.83
CA VAL A 95 6.91 -4.82 20.67
C VAL A 95 6.42 -4.97 19.23
N PHE A 96 5.99 -3.86 18.61
CA PHE A 96 5.39 -3.86 17.29
C PHE A 96 6.35 -3.33 16.23
N SER A 97 6.29 -3.93 15.04
CA SER A 97 7.08 -3.52 13.89
C SER A 97 6.18 -3.09 12.73
N PRO A 98 6.73 -2.45 11.69
CA PRO A 98 6.00 -2.20 10.45
C PRO A 98 5.34 -3.46 9.84
N HIS A 99 5.84 -4.66 10.15
CA HIS A 99 5.20 -5.89 9.68
C HIS A 99 3.92 -6.23 10.46
N SER A 100 3.84 -5.83 11.73
CA SER A 100 2.69 -6.07 12.61
C SER A 100 1.41 -5.40 12.09
N THR A 101 1.53 -4.27 11.38
CA THR A 101 0.38 -3.56 10.79
C THR A 101 -0.33 -4.41 9.75
N ARG A 102 0.42 -5.16 8.94
CA ARG A 102 -0.13 -6.11 7.96
C ARG A 102 -0.94 -7.20 8.66
N SER A 103 -0.36 -7.87 9.66
CA SER A 103 -1.02 -8.95 10.38
C SER A 103 -2.26 -8.46 11.14
N ALA A 104 -2.18 -7.29 11.76
CA ALA A 104 -3.32 -6.68 12.45
C ALA A 104 -4.46 -6.34 11.47
N SER A 105 -4.14 -5.76 10.31
CA SER A 105 -5.11 -5.45 9.27
C SER A 105 -5.81 -6.72 8.75
N SER A 106 -5.05 -7.75 8.39
CA SER A 106 -5.62 -9.04 7.95
C SER A 106 -6.48 -9.70 9.01
N SER A 107 -6.06 -9.67 10.28
CA SER A 107 -6.83 -10.23 11.39
C SER A 107 -8.14 -9.48 11.61
N LYS A 108 -8.12 -8.14 11.49
CA LYS A 108 -9.35 -7.33 11.58
C LYS A 108 -10.27 -7.62 10.39
N ALA A 109 -9.74 -7.68 9.17
CA ALA A 109 -10.51 -8.00 7.97
C ALA A 109 -11.20 -9.37 8.08
N ALA A 110 -10.47 -10.41 8.51
CA ALA A 110 -11.01 -11.76 8.70
C ALA A 110 -12.17 -11.82 9.72
N ARG A 111 -12.22 -10.87 10.68
CA ARG A 111 -13.30 -10.79 11.67
C ARG A 111 -14.50 -9.97 11.20
N MET A 112 -14.34 -9.12 10.19
CA MET A 112 -15.35 -8.13 9.79
C MET A 112 -15.92 -8.39 8.39
N LEU A 113 -15.22 -9.15 7.55
CA LEU A 113 -15.58 -9.42 6.16
C LEU A 113 -15.77 -10.93 5.92
N PRO A 114 -16.64 -11.31 4.96
CA PRO A 114 -16.73 -12.70 4.52
C PRO A 114 -15.38 -13.21 3.99
N LEU A 115 -15.06 -14.47 4.30
CA LEU A 115 -13.78 -15.09 3.93
C LEU A 115 -13.56 -15.07 2.41
N ALA A 116 -14.60 -15.34 1.63
CA ALA A 116 -14.55 -15.27 0.17
C ALA A 116 -14.12 -13.89 -0.36
N THR A 117 -14.58 -12.80 0.28
CA THR A 117 -14.18 -11.43 -0.07
C THR A 117 -12.71 -11.17 0.27
N VAL A 118 -12.26 -11.66 1.42
CA VAL A 118 -10.85 -11.54 1.82
C VAL A 118 -9.95 -12.29 0.82
N VAL A 119 -10.28 -13.55 0.52
CA VAL A 119 -9.53 -14.42 -0.40
C VAL A 119 -9.47 -13.87 -1.82
N SER A 120 -10.59 -13.35 -2.34
CA SER A 120 -10.62 -12.73 -3.67
C SER A 120 -9.79 -11.44 -3.74
N THR A 121 -9.81 -10.63 -2.68
CA THR A 121 -9.07 -9.36 -2.61
C THR A 121 -7.55 -9.57 -2.51
N ILE A 122 -7.10 -10.58 -1.75
CA ILE A 122 -5.67 -10.88 -1.58
C ILE A 122 -5.08 -11.76 -2.69
N GLY A 123 -5.91 -12.22 -3.64
CA GLY A 123 -5.49 -13.05 -4.76
C GLY A 123 -5.07 -14.47 -4.36
N TRP A 124 -5.67 -15.03 -3.31
CA TRP A 124 -5.41 -16.42 -2.91
C TRP A 124 -6.33 -17.38 -3.64
N ALA A 125 -5.79 -18.55 -3.99
CA ALA A 125 -6.53 -19.55 -4.75
C ALA A 125 -7.52 -20.36 -3.88
N LYS A 126 -7.27 -20.48 -2.57
CA LYS A 126 -8.08 -21.31 -1.65
C LYS A 126 -8.14 -20.73 -0.24
N GLU A 127 -9.28 -20.94 0.41
CA GLU A 127 -9.59 -20.56 1.80
C GLU A 127 -8.74 -21.29 2.84
N SER A 128 -8.21 -22.47 2.50
CA SER A 128 -7.43 -23.37 3.39
C SER A 128 -6.08 -22.81 3.85
N THR A 129 -5.82 -21.52 3.65
CA THR A 129 -4.62 -20.81 4.13
C THR A 129 -4.86 -20.16 5.50
N PHE A 130 -6.12 -20.13 5.96
CA PHE A 130 -6.53 -19.60 7.28
C PHE A 130 -6.86 -20.68 8.31
N THR A 131 -6.90 -21.96 7.90
CA THR A 131 -7.00 -23.16 8.76
C THR A 131 -5.63 -23.75 9.00
#